data_AF-A0A9P6N399-F1
#
_entry.id   AF-A0A9P6N399-F1
#
_cell.length_a   1.000
_cell.length_b   1.000
_cell.length_c   1.000
_cell.angle_alpha   90.00
_cell.angle_beta   90.00
_cell.angle_gamma   90.00
#
_symmetry.space_group_name_H-M   'P 1'
#
loop_
_entity.id
_entity.type
_entity.pdbx_description
1 polymer ?
#
loop_
_entity_poly.entity_id
_entity_poly.type
_entity_poly.pdbx_seq_one_letter_code
_entity_poly.pdbx_strand_id
1 'polypeptide(L)'
;EPGSNEEIESFCSINFGVTFPMMDKVNVNGDNEDPVYAYLKSQKKSLMMSRIKWNFEKFLIAKDGTVYERYASTTTPEHIAKDVEKLLAA
;
A
#
# COMPACT_ATOMS: atom_id res chain seq x y z
N GLU A 1 -8.32 -1.26 10.58
CA GLU A 1 -9.48 -0.58 11.16
C GLU A 1 -10.41 -1.52 11.89
N PRO A 2 -10.91 -1.09 13.07
CA PRO A 2 -12.04 -1.77 13.70
C PRO A 2 -13.26 -1.65 12.78
N GLY A 3 -14.11 -2.68 12.76
CA GLY A 3 -15.33 -2.70 11.94
C GLY A 3 -15.28 -3.66 10.75
N SER A 4 -16.44 -3.86 10.12
CA SER A 4 -16.62 -4.65 8.90
C SER A 4 -16.09 -3.90 7.66
N ASN A 5 -16.00 -4.58 6.52
CA ASN A 5 -15.53 -3.95 5.28
C ASN A 5 -16.47 -2.80 4.86
N GLU A 6 -17.78 -2.99 5.02
CA GLU A 6 -18.82 -2.00 4.70
C GLU A 6 -18.76 -0.77 5.61
N GLU A 7 -18.51 -0.98 6.92
CA GLU A 7 -18.34 0.12 7.87
C GLU A 7 -17.11 0.96 7.56
N ILE A 8 -16.00 0.31 7.18
CA ILE A 8 -14.75 0.98 6.81
C ILE A 8 -14.93 1.79 5.54
N GLU A 9 -15.54 1.22 4.49
CA GLU A 9 -15.80 1.92 3.24
C GLU A 9 -16.68 3.15 3.46
N SER A 10 -17.81 2.98 4.14
CA SER A 10 -18.74 4.08 4.44
C SER A 10 -18.06 5.20 5.22
N PHE A 11 -17.28 4.84 6.26
CA PHE A 11 -16.54 5.80 7.06
C PHE A 11 -15.53 6.59 6.22
N CYS A 12 -14.75 5.91 5.36
CA CYS A 12 -13.73 6.57 4.54
C CYS A 12 -14.34 7.47 3.46
N SER A 13 -15.41 7.03 2.80
CA SER A 13 -16.08 7.83 1.76
C SER A 13 -16.76 9.06 2.34
N ILE A 14 -17.50 8.92 3.46
CA ILE A 14 -18.22 10.05 4.07
C ILE A 14 -17.26 11.08 4.66
N ASN A 15 -16.22 10.64 5.37
CA ASN A 15 -15.37 11.55 6.14
C ASN A 15 -14.15 12.07 5.37
N PHE A 16 -13.66 11.32 4.38
CA PHE A 16 -12.43 11.68 3.65
C PHE A 16 -12.61 11.81 2.14
N GLY A 17 -13.81 11.54 1.60
CA GLY A 17 -14.09 11.72 0.18
C GLY A 17 -13.25 10.81 -0.71
N VAL A 18 -12.93 9.60 -0.25
CA VAL A 18 -12.13 8.64 -1.02
C VAL A 18 -12.85 8.28 -2.33
N THR A 19 -12.16 8.44 -3.45
CA THR A 19 -12.66 8.15 -4.80
C THR A 19 -12.05 6.91 -5.44
N PHE A 20 -11.09 6.28 -4.78
CA PHE A 20 -10.42 5.06 -5.22
C PHE A 20 -11.07 3.83 -4.55
N PRO A 21 -11.00 2.65 -5.18
CA PRO A 21 -11.58 1.43 -4.62
C PRO A 21 -10.94 1.09 -3.27
N MET A 22 -11.79 0.79 -2.29
CA MET A 22 -11.35 0.22 -1.01
C MET A 22 -11.40 -1.30 -1.12
N MET A 23 -10.32 -1.96 -0.69
CA MET A 23 -10.25 -3.42 -0.68
C MET A 23 -10.70 -3.97 0.67
N ASP A 24 -11.13 -5.24 0.69
CA ASP A 24 -11.47 -5.96 1.90
C ASP A 24 -10.31 -5.95 2.91
N LYS A 25 -10.66 -5.96 4.20
CA LYS A 25 -9.66 -6.02 5.27
C LYS A 25 -8.96 -7.37 5.26
N VAL A 26 -7.64 -7.33 5.07
CA VAL A 26 -6.76 -8.52 5.09
C VAL A 26 -5.62 -8.36 6.11
N ASN A 27 -4.96 -9.47 6.44
CA ASN A 27 -3.72 -9.43 7.22
C ASN A 27 -2.55 -9.15 6.28
N VAL A 28 -1.71 -8.17 6.62
CA VAL A 28 -0.52 -7.81 5.80
C VAL A 28 0.77 -8.43 6.33
N ASN A 29 0.70 -9.03 7.52
CA ASN A 29 1.80 -9.69 8.21
C ASN A 29 1.30 -10.92 8.97
N GLY A 30 2.19 -11.88 9.20
CA GLY A 30 1.93 -13.05 10.05
C GLY A 30 1.51 -14.27 9.23
N ASP A 31 1.13 -15.35 9.91
CA ASP A 31 0.92 -16.66 9.26
C ASP A 31 -0.25 -16.67 8.28
N ASN A 32 -1.22 -15.77 8.47
CA ASN A 32 -2.39 -15.59 7.61
C ASN A 32 -2.25 -14.37 6.69
N GLU A 33 -1.03 -13.93 6.40
CA GLU A 33 -0.82 -12.78 5.52
C GLU A 33 -1.32 -13.04 4.10
N ASP A 34 -1.90 -12.01 3.50
CA ASP A 34 -2.40 -12.11 2.13
C ASP A 34 -1.23 -12.32 1.13
N PRO A 35 -1.40 -13.19 0.11
CA PRO A 35 -0.36 -13.48 -0.87
C PRO A 35 0.17 -12.25 -1.61
N VAL A 36 -0.67 -11.23 -1.85
CA VAL A 36 -0.25 -9.99 -2.49
C VAL A 36 0.77 -9.27 -1.61
N TYR A 37 0.52 -9.18 -0.31
CA TYR A 37 1.46 -8.55 0.63
C TYR A 37 2.73 -9.39 0.84
N ALA A 38 2.63 -10.73 0.85
CA ALA A 38 3.80 -11.61 0.86
C ALA A 38 4.69 -11.34 -0.37
N TYR A 39 4.09 -11.24 -1.55
CA TYR A 39 4.78 -10.90 -2.78
C TYR A 39 5.40 -9.50 -2.72
N LEU A 40 4.64 -8.46 -2.41
CA LEU A 40 5.13 -7.07 -2.38
C LEU A 40 6.30 -6.88 -1.42
N LYS A 41 6.22 -7.43 -0.20
CA LYS A 41 7.32 -7.40 0.77
C LYS A 41 8.57 -8.12 0.26
N SER A 42 8.42 -9.06 -0.68
CA SER A 42 9.53 -9.82 -1.24
C SER A 42 10.34 -9.09 -2.32
N GLN A 43 9.73 -8.13 -3.03
CA GLN A 43 10.33 -7.50 -4.20
C GLN A 43 11.36 -6.40 -3.85
N LYS A 44 11.34 -5.86 -2.62
CA LYS A 44 12.25 -4.82 -2.13
C LYS A 44 12.76 -5.15 -0.72
N LYS A 45 13.26 -6.36 -0.53
CA LYS A 45 13.80 -6.82 0.77
C LYS A 45 15.10 -6.10 1.10
N SER A 46 15.08 -5.28 2.14
CA SER A 46 16.24 -5.07 3.02
C SER A 46 16.12 -6.02 4.21
N LEU A 47 17.25 -6.49 4.76
CA LEU A 47 17.28 -7.35 5.95
C LEU A 47 16.45 -6.77 7.13
N MET A 48 16.31 -5.44 7.17
CA MET A 48 15.54 -4.70 8.19
C MET A 48 14.07 -4.40 7.83
N MET A 49 13.58 -4.86 6.67
CA MET A 49 12.29 -4.47 6.08
C MET A 49 11.36 -5.66 5.78
N SER A 50 11.57 -6.85 6.37
CA SER A 50 10.77 -8.04 6.04
C SER A 50 9.27 -7.92 6.39
N ARG A 51 8.90 -7.04 7.33
CA ARG A 51 7.52 -6.81 7.78
C ARG A 51 7.05 -5.41 7.40
N ILE A 52 5.74 -5.25 7.20
CA ILE A 52 5.12 -3.91 7.17
C ILE A 52 5.12 -3.36 8.59
N LYS A 53 5.70 -2.18 8.79
CA LYS A 53 6.00 -1.65 10.12
C LYS A 53 4.82 -0.94 10.76
N TRP A 54 4.02 -0.23 9.95
CA TRP A 54 2.89 0.55 10.44
C TRP A 54 1.86 0.82 9.34
N ASN A 55 0.73 1.41 9.71
CA ASN A 55 -0.28 1.88 8.77
C ASN A 55 0.33 2.89 7.78
N PHE A 56 -0.24 2.95 6.58
CA PHE A 56 0.20 3.83 5.48
C PHE A 56 1.59 3.55 4.93
N GLU A 57 2.08 2.31 5.00
CA GLU A 57 3.21 1.90 4.16
C GLU A 57 2.75 1.78 2.69
N LYS A 58 3.58 2.21 1.73
CA LYS A 58 3.16 2.31 0.31
C LYS A 58 4.08 1.50 -0.60
N PHE A 59 3.50 0.95 -1.66
CA PHE A 59 4.22 0.29 -2.74
C PHE A 59 3.84 0.98 -4.05
N LEU A 60 4.83 1.31 -4.87
CA LEU A 60 4.61 1.81 -6.23
C LEU A 60 4.92 0.70 -7.22
N ILE A 61 3.92 0.35 -8.02
CA ILE A 61 3.98 -0.71 -9.03
C ILE A 61 3.98 -0.03 -10.40
N ALA A 62 4.96 -0.37 -11.24
CA ALA A 62 5.07 0.12 -12.60
C ALA A 62 4.06 -0.58 -13.54
N LYS A 63 3.87 -0.02 -14.74
CA LYS A 63 2.88 -0.52 -15.72
C LYS A 63 3.11 -1.97 -16.17
N ASP A 64 4.35 -2.44 -16.10
CA ASP A 64 4.76 -3.81 -16.43
C ASP A 64 4.55 -4.81 -15.27
N GLY A 65 4.06 -4.34 -14.11
CA GLY A 65 3.86 -5.14 -12.91
C GLY A 65 5.09 -5.21 -12.00
N THR A 66 6.20 -4.56 -12.34
CA THR A 66 7.39 -4.51 -11.49
C THR A 66 7.12 -3.63 -10.26
N VAL A 67 7.48 -4.11 -9.06
CA VAL A 67 7.47 -3.27 -7.85
C VAL A 67 8.65 -2.30 -7.96
N TYR A 68 8.36 -1.03 -8.25
CA TYR A 68 9.37 0.01 -8.46
C TYR A 68 10.02 0.40 -7.12
N GLU A 69 9.21 0.72 -6.12
CA GLU A 69 9.69 1.17 -4.81
C GLU A 69 8.70 0.86 -3.68
N ARG A 70 9.22 0.80 -2.46
CA ARG A 70 8.50 0.64 -1.20
C ARG A 70 8.83 1.81 -0.27
N TYR A 71 7.81 2.56 0.11
CA TYR A 71 7.94 3.78 0.92
C TYR A 71 7.45 3.55 2.35
N ALA A 72 8.18 4.12 3.31
CA ALA A 72 7.81 4.07 4.72
C ALA A 72 6.52 4.84 5.01
N SER A 73 5.88 4.56 6.14
CA SER A 73 4.66 5.25 6.59
C SER A 73 4.80 6.76 6.67
N THR A 74 6.00 7.24 7.00
CA THR A 74 6.34 8.67 7.12
C THR A 74 6.61 9.36 5.79
N THR A 75 6.77 8.62 4.68
CA THR A 75 6.96 9.23 3.36
C THR A 75 5.68 9.94 2.92
N THR A 76 5.78 11.21 2.56
CA THR A 76 4.65 12.03 2.15
C THR A 76 4.25 11.76 0.69
N PRO A 77 2.97 11.94 0.31
CA PRO A 77 2.51 11.73 -1.05
C PRO A 77 3.27 12.54 -2.11
N GLU A 78 3.71 13.76 -1.80
CA GLU A 78 4.41 14.64 -2.74
C GLU A 78 5.77 14.07 -3.16
N HIS A 79 6.43 13.33 -2.27
CA HIS A 79 7.66 12.62 -2.61
C HIS A 79 7.40 11.46 -3.57
N ILE A 80 6.26 10.79 -3.42
CA ILE A 80 5.86 9.66 -4.28
C ILE A 80 5.38 10.16 -5.65
N ALA A 81 4.70 11.31 -5.68
CA ALA A 81 4.18 11.91 -6.91
C ALA A 81 5.27 12.09 -7.99
N LYS A 82 6.48 12.49 -7.59
CA LYS A 82 7.63 12.64 -8.49
C LYS A 82 8.02 11.32 -9.17
N ASP A 83 7.98 10.21 -8.44
CA ASP A 83 8.26 8.89 -8.99
C ASP A 83 7.13 8.40 -9.91
N VAL A 84 5.88 8.70 -9.57
CA VAL A 84 4.72 8.40 -10.42
C VAL A 84 4.82 9.14 -11.75
N GLU A 85 5.08 10.45 -11.73
CA GLU A 85 5.26 11.26 -12.95
C GLU A 85 6.38 10.71 -13.84
N LYS A 86 7.49 10.30 -13.23
CA LYS A 86 8.61 9.68 -13.95
C LYS A 86 8.22 8.36 -14.62
N LEU A 87 7.46 7.50 -13.93
CA LEU A 87 7.00 6.23 -14.49
C LEU A 87 5.94 6.39 -15.58
N LEU A 88 5.16 7.47 -15.55
CA LEU A 88 4.17 7.77 -16.59
C LEU A 88 4.82 8.36 -17.86
N ALA A 89 5.98 9.01 -17.73
CA ALA A 89 6.72 9.57 -18.85
C ALA A 89 7.61 8.55 -19.60
N ALA A 90 7.72 7.32 -19.08
CA ALA A 90 8.50 6.22 -19.65
C ALA A 90 7.65 5.30 -20.54
#